data_AF-A0A1S9CHP7-F1
#
_entry.id   AF-A0A1S9CHP7-F1
#
_cell.length_a   1.000
_cell.length_b   1.000
_cell.length_c   1.000
_cell.angle_alpha   90.00
_cell.angle_beta   90.00
_cell.angle_gamma   90.00
#
_symmetry.space_group_name_H-M   'P 1'
#
loop_
_entity.id
_entity.type
_entity.pdbx_description
1 polymer ?
#
loop_
_entity_poly.entity_id
_entity_poly.type
_entity_poly.pdbx_seq_one_letter_code
_entity_poly.pdbx_strand_id
1 'polypeptide(L)'
;MEEIEEEIIPEVEEIEEEIIPEVEEVEEEIIPEVEEVEEEIIPEVEEVEEEIIPEVEEVEEEIIPEVEEIEEEIIPEIDINDVPYTFLNGTPIPDEYVNFVEQNQVELTAIIKNPAFSSSFIVEEHWANELIEGAIHVGILEQIPSNVQLNQPVDLISTFTMLDRVLLMNDNSNMNLSRNIVDKYIPKEIENYYSVASVASKLTEPTLLATTQLENQLITREVLAQIVYEITKANLLQSSENPAFSDIENTAYYTAIQYCIRVGLLNGTDEGLILPEKVLTQAELIAILVRLNEELNK
;
A
#
# COMPACT_ATOMS: atom_id res chain seq x y z
N MET A 1 -46.71 6.43 -51.70
CA MET A 1 -46.16 5.71 -50.53
C MET A 1 -46.80 4.35 -50.47
N GLU A 2 -48.14 4.23 -50.50
CA GLU A 2 -48.83 2.93 -50.61
C GLU A 2 -48.41 2.09 -51.84
N GLU A 3 -48.25 2.67 -53.04
CA GLU A 3 -47.81 1.91 -54.24
C GLU A 3 -46.38 1.33 -54.15
N ILE A 4 -45.52 1.85 -53.28
CA ILE A 4 -44.12 1.40 -53.14
C ILE A 4 -44.03 0.28 -52.11
N GLU A 5 -44.92 0.28 -51.12
CA GLU A 5 -45.01 -0.79 -50.11
C GLU A 5 -45.61 -2.06 -50.72
N GLU A 6 -46.58 -1.95 -51.65
CA GLU A 6 -47.16 -3.13 -52.32
C GLU A 6 -46.17 -3.86 -53.26
N GLU A 7 -45.12 -3.18 -53.74
CA GLU A 7 -44.12 -3.77 -54.64
C GLU A 7 -42.91 -4.36 -53.88
N ILE A 8 -42.51 -3.77 -52.75
CA ILE A 8 -41.30 -4.18 -52.01
C ILE A 8 -41.56 -5.33 -51.02
N ILE A 9 -42.74 -5.39 -50.39
CA ILE A 9 -43.08 -6.47 -49.45
C ILE A 9 -42.96 -7.88 -50.06
N PRO A 10 -43.52 -8.16 -51.26
CA PRO A 10 -43.40 -9.49 -51.85
C PRO A 10 -41.95 -9.83 -52.28
N GLU A 11 -41.14 -8.85 -52.70
CA GLU A 11 -39.72 -9.10 -53.00
C GLU A 11 -38.92 -9.47 -51.74
N VAL A 12 -39.23 -8.84 -50.60
CA VAL A 12 -38.59 -9.17 -49.31
C VAL A 12 -39.03 -10.54 -48.82
N GLU A 13 -40.31 -10.90 -48.95
CA GLU A 13 -40.80 -12.25 -48.62
C GLU A 13 -40.14 -13.33 -49.50
N GLU A 14 -39.96 -13.07 -50.80
CA GLU A 14 -39.29 -14.01 -51.72
C GLU A 14 -37.80 -14.18 -51.36
N ILE A 15 -37.12 -13.10 -50.96
CA ILE A 15 -35.73 -13.17 -50.48
C ILE A 15 -35.63 -13.91 -49.13
N GLU A 16 -36.58 -13.71 -48.21
CA GLU A 16 -36.62 -14.45 -46.95
C GLU A 16 -36.87 -15.94 -47.16
N GLU A 17 -37.77 -16.31 -48.09
CA GLU A 17 -38.03 -17.71 -48.46
C GLU A 17 -36.82 -18.40 -49.13
N GLU A 18 -35.94 -17.65 -49.81
CA GLU A 18 -34.69 -18.20 -50.37
C GLU A 18 -33.57 -18.33 -49.33
N ILE A 19 -33.39 -17.35 -48.44
CA ILE A 19 -32.22 -17.31 -47.53
C ILE A 19 -32.40 -18.22 -46.30
N ILE A 20 -33.61 -18.32 -45.75
CA ILE A 20 -33.87 -19.15 -44.56
C ILE A 20 -33.45 -20.62 -44.76
N PRO A 21 -33.84 -21.32 -45.85
CA PRO A 21 -33.46 -22.72 -46.02
C PRO A 21 -31.96 -22.90 -46.25
N GLU A 22 -31.26 -21.95 -46.87
CA GLU A 22 -29.79 -22.01 -47.02
C GLU A 22 -29.08 -21.86 -45.66
N VAL A 23 -29.61 -21.03 -44.76
CA VAL A 23 -29.08 -20.89 -43.40
C VAL A 23 -29.34 -22.14 -42.57
N GLU A 24 -30.54 -22.73 -42.68
CA GLU A 24 -30.86 -23.99 -42.01
C GLU A 24 -29.96 -25.15 -42.51
N GLU A 25 -29.68 -25.24 -43.81
CA GLU A 25 -28.78 -26.26 -44.37
C GLU A 25 -27.34 -26.09 -43.85
N VAL A 26 -26.85 -24.86 -43.74
CA VAL A 26 -25.51 -24.57 -43.17
C VAL A 26 -25.46 -24.89 -41.67
N GLU A 27 -26.53 -24.63 -40.92
CA GLU A 27 -26.61 -25.01 -39.51
C GLU A 27 -26.63 -26.55 -39.34
N GLU A 28 -27.36 -27.28 -40.17
CA GLU A 28 -27.40 -28.75 -40.15
C GLU A 28 -26.03 -29.38 -40.52
N GLU A 29 -25.20 -28.71 -41.32
CA GLU A 29 -23.84 -29.18 -41.64
C GLU A 29 -22.83 -28.88 -40.52
N ILE A 30 -22.88 -27.71 -39.88
CA ILE A 30 -21.84 -27.27 -38.94
C ILE A 30 -22.05 -27.86 -37.54
N ILE A 31 -23.30 -27.99 -37.07
CA ILE A 31 -23.60 -28.53 -35.73
C ILE A 31 -22.99 -29.92 -35.49
N PRO A 32 -23.15 -30.92 -36.38
CA PRO A 32 -22.58 -32.25 -36.15
C PRO A 32 -21.05 -32.26 -36.18
N GLU A 33 -20.40 -31.42 -36.99
CA GLU A 33 -18.93 -31.31 -36.99
C GLU A 33 -18.40 -30.71 -35.67
N VAL A 34 -19.12 -29.76 -35.08
CA VAL A 34 -18.77 -29.18 -33.77
C VAL A 34 -18.98 -30.21 -32.65
N GLU A 35 -20.07 -30.97 -32.68
CA GLU A 35 -20.33 -32.05 -31.71
C GLU A 35 -19.26 -33.15 -31.80
N GLU A 36 -18.82 -33.54 -33.00
CA GLU A 36 -17.75 -34.54 -33.19
C GLU A 36 -16.41 -34.05 -32.61
N VAL A 37 -16.07 -32.77 -32.80
CA VAL A 37 -14.85 -32.17 -32.23
C VAL A 37 -14.93 -32.10 -30.70
N GLU A 38 -16.10 -31.80 -30.13
CA GLU A 38 -16.29 -31.83 -28.66
C GLU A 38 -16.18 -33.24 -28.09
N GLU A 39 -16.74 -34.26 -28.77
CA GLU A 39 -16.63 -35.67 -28.36
C GLU A 39 -15.19 -36.21 -28.43
N GLU A 40 -14.33 -35.66 -29.29
CA GLU A 40 -12.90 -36.03 -29.36
C GLU A 40 -12.06 -35.33 -28.27
N ILE A 41 -12.29 -34.04 -28.01
CA ILE A 41 -11.41 -33.25 -27.13
C ILE A 41 -11.70 -33.49 -25.64
N ILE A 42 -12.97 -33.65 -25.26
CA ILE A 42 -13.37 -33.84 -23.85
C ILE A 42 -12.67 -35.06 -23.21
N PRO A 43 -12.69 -36.26 -23.80
CA PRO A 43 -12.05 -37.43 -23.17
C PRO A 43 -10.52 -37.29 -23.11
N GLU A 44 -9.87 -36.63 -24.07
CA GLU A 44 -8.43 -36.38 -24.00
C GLU A 44 -8.06 -35.42 -22.85
N VAL A 45 -8.90 -34.42 -22.58
CA VAL A 45 -8.70 -33.49 -21.45
C VAL A 45 -8.95 -34.20 -20.11
N GLU A 46 -9.99 -35.03 -20.02
CA GLU A 46 -10.26 -35.84 -18.82
C GLU A 46 -9.11 -36.84 -18.53
N GLU A 47 -8.56 -37.50 -19.56
CA GLU A 47 -7.42 -38.41 -19.41
C GLU A 47 -6.16 -37.68 -18.89
N VAL A 48 -5.89 -36.47 -19.40
CA VAL A 48 -4.78 -35.64 -18.91
C VAL A 48 -4.99 -35.18 -17.46
N GLU A 49 -6.22 -34.85 -17.07
CA GLU A 49 -6.53 -34.51 -15.67
C GLU A 49 -6.37 -35.72 -14.74
N GLU A 50 -6.82 -36.91 -15.15
CA GLU A 50 -6.66 -38.15 -14.38
C GLU A 50 -5.20 -38.58 -14.22
N GLU A 51 -4.31 -38.25 -15.16
CA GLU A 51 -2.87 -38.50 -15.02
C GLU A 51 -2.16 -37.47 -14.14
N ILE A 52 -2.47 -36.18 -14.27
CA ILE A 52 -1.72 -35.11 -13.58
C ILE A 52 -2.13 -34.97 -12.11
N ILE A 53 -3.42 -35.10 -11.78
CA ILE A 53 -3.91 -34.93 -10.41
C ILE A 53 -3.21 -35.87 -9.40
N PRO A 54 -3.12 -37.18 -9.64
CA PRO A 54 -2.46 -38.08 -8.69
C PRO A 54 -0.95 -37.82 -8.57
N GLU A 55 -0.26 -37.43 -9.66
CA GLU A 55 1.15 -37.05 -9.59
C GLU A 55 1.37 -35.78 -8.76
N VAL A 56 0.46 -34.81 -8.86
CA VAL A 56 0.51 -33.58 -8.03
C VAL A 56 0.20 -33.88 -6.56
N GLU A 57 -0.79 -34.72 -6.27
CA GLU A 57 -1.10 -35.13 -4.90
C GLU A 57 0.05 -35.93 -4.26
N GLU A 58 0.71 -36.82 -5.00
CA GLU A 58 1.87 -37.59 -4.50
C GLU A 58 3.05 -36.65 -4.18
N VAL A 59 3.31 -35.65 -5.02
CA VAL A 59 4.34 -34.63 -4.78
C VAL A 59 3.99 -33.76 -3.57
N GLU A 60 2.72 -33.39 -3.36
CA GLU A 60 2.30 -32.67 -2.16
C GLU A 60 2.46 -33.52 -0.89
N GLU A 61 2.07 -34.80 -0.90
CA GLU A 61 2.22 -35.71 0.25
C GLU A 61 3.68 -36.00 0.61
N GLU A 62 4.61 -35.96 -0.35
CA GLU A 62 6.05 -36.09 -0.08
C GLU A 62 6.68 -34.79 0.44
N ILE A 63 6.33 -33.64 -0.14
CA ILE A 63 6.97 -32.36 0.21
C ILE A 63 6.46 -31.80 1.53
N ILE A 64 5.16 -31.90 1.83
CA ILE A 64 4.58 -31.32 3.06
C ILE A 64 5.27 -31.82 4.34
N PRO A 65 5.45 -33.14 4.57
CA PRO A 65 6.09 -33.62 5.79
C PRO A 65 7.58 -33.28 5.85
N GLU A 66 8.29 -33.23 4.72
CA GLU A 66 9.70 -32.78 4.70
C GLU A 66 9.82 -31.28 5.01
N VAL A 67 8.87 -30.46 4.53
CA VAL A 67 8.80 -29.03 4.85
C VAL A 67 8.42 -28.82 6.32
N GLU A 68 7.47 -29.57 6.87
CA GLU A 68 7.10 -29.49 8.29
C GLU A 68 8.24 -29.96 9.23
N GLU A 69 8.99 -31.01 8.89
CA GLU A 69 10.18 -31.42 9.67
C GLU A 69 11.29 -30.36 9.62
N ILE A 70 11.48 -29.69 8.46
CA ILE A 70 12.41 -28.56 8.34
C ILE A 70 11.93 -27.36 9.18
N GLU A 71 10.64 -27.07 9.23
CA GLU A 71 10.08 -25.99 10.05
C GLU A 71 10.21 -26.26 11.57
N GLU A 72 10.13 -27.51 12.02
CA GLU A 72 10.32 -27.86 13.44
C GLU A 72 11.80 -27.90 13.89
N GLU A 73 12.76 -28.20 13.00
CA GLU A 73 14.21 -28.17 13.31
C GLU A 73 14.85 -26.77 13.20
N ILE A 74 14.20 -25.83 12.52
CA ILE A 74 14.62 -24.43 12.49
C ILE A 74 14.19 -23.76 13.80
N ILE A 75 15.11 -23.68 14.77
CA ILE A 75 15.16 -22.53 15.69
C ILE A 75 15.00 -21.30 14.78
N PRO A 76 14.01 -20.40 14.95
CA PRO A 76 13.76 -19.35 13.97
C PRO A 76 15.07 -18.63 13.69
N GLU A 77 15.64 -18.87 12.50
CA GLU A 77 16.71 -18.03 11.99
C GLU A 77 16.05 -16.67 11.86
N ILE A 78 16.32 -15.80 12.84
CA ILE A 78 15.94 -14.40 12.77
C ILE A 78 16.58 -13.91 11.47
N ASP A 79 15.76 -13.63 10.47
CA ASP A 79 16.23 -13.02 9.23
C ASP A 79 16.87 -11.68 9.63
N ILE A 80 18.05 -11.39 9.08
CA ILE A 80 18.66 -10.06 9.20
C ILE A 80 17.64 -8.96 8.90
N ASN A 81 16.75 -9.20 7.95
CA ASN A 81 15.72 -8.26 7.53
C ASN A 81 14.62 -8.02 8.59
N ASP A 82 14.42 -8.95 9.53
CA ASP A 82 13.44 -8.86 10.62
C ASP A 82 14.00 -8.15 11.87
N VAL A 83 15.30 -7.86 11.89
CA VAL A 83 15.92 -7.07 12.96
C VAL A 83 15.50 -5.61 12.84
N PRO A 84 15.04 -4.96 13.92
CA PRO A 84 14.83 -3.52 13.91
C PRO A 84 16.19 -2.80 13.84
N TYR A 85 16.52 -2.22 12.68
CA TYR A 85 17.76 -1.45 12.46
C TYR A 85 17.76 -0.06 13.13
N THR A 86 16.59 0.38 13.59
CA THR A 86 16.37 1.60 14.35
C THR A 86 15.71 1.26 15.69
N PHE A 87 16.19 1.88 16.76
CA PHE A 87 15.69 1.64 18.12
C PHE A 87 15.72 2.94 18.94
N LEU A 88 14.91 3.03 19.99
CA LEU A 88 14.94 4.17 20.88
C LEU A 88 16.22 4.17 21.72
N ASN A 89 16.90 5.30 21.83
CA ASN A 89 18.10 5.39 22.65
C ASN A 89 17.78 5.02 24.11
N GLY A 90 18.53 4.07 24.66
CA GLY A 90 18.33 3.57 26.02
C GLY A 90 17.27 2.47 26.16
N THR A 91 16.57 2.06 25.09
CA THR A 91 15.82 0.79 25.11
C THR A 91 16.77 -0.37 24.88
N PRO A 92 16.74 -1.43 25.72
CA PRO A 92 17.47 -2.65 25.43
C PRO A 92 17.00 -3.21 24.07
N ILE A 93 17.94 -3.69 23.26
CA ILE A 93 17.59 -4.53 22.11
C ILE A 93 16.82 -5.74 22.67
N PRO A 94 15.65 -6.10 22.13
CA PRO A 94 14.93 -7.29 22.59
C PRO A 94 15.86 -8.50 22.60
N ASP A 95 15.81 -9.30 23.67
CA ASP A 95 16.79 -10.37 23.94
C ASP A 95 16.94 -11.36 22.76
N GLU A 96 15.86 -11.58 22.01
CA GLU A 96 15.83 -12.39 20.79
C GLU A 96 16.76 -11.87 19.68
N TYR A 97 16.94 -10.56 19.55
CA TYR A 97 17.80 -9.95 18.52
C TYR A 97 19.25 -9.71 18.98
N VAL A 98 19.56 -9.78 20.28
CA VAL A 98 20.88 -9.43 20.84
C VAL A 98 22.00 -10.27 20.23
N ASN A 99 21.85 -11.60 20.24
CA ASN A 99 22.85 -12.50 19.69
C ASN A 99 23.04 -12.29 18.18
N PHE A 100 21.95 -12.00 17.47
CA PHE A 100 21.97 -11.78 16.04
C PHE A 100 22.73 -10.50 15.67
N VAL A 101 22.43 -9.39 16.34
CA VAL A 101 23.09 -8.09 16.14
C VAL A 101 24.59 -8.19 16.41
N GLU A 102 24.97 -8.87 17.49
CA GLU A 102 26.38 -9.08 17.86
C GLU A 102 27.14 -9.94 16.85
N GLN A 103 26.55 -11.05 16.38
CA GLN A 103 27.21 -11.97 15.45
C GLN A 103 27.34 -11.41 14.04
N ASN A 104 26.34 -10.66 13.57
CA ASN A 104 26.30 -10.13 12.21
C ASN A 104 26.82 -8.69 12.09
N GLN A 105 27.32 -8.10 13.18
CA GLN A 105 27.83 -6.72 13.22
C GLN A 105 26.83 -5.69 12.65
N VAL A 106 25.54 -5.87 12.96
CA VAL A 106 24.49 -4.95 12.49
C VAL A 106 24.67 -3.60 13.19
N GLU A 107 24.97 -2.54 12.43
CA GLU A 107 24.97 -1.18 12.97
C GLU A 107 23.53 -0.69 13.16
N LEU A 108 23.13 -0.52 14.42
CA LEU A 108 21.82 0.00 14.77
C LEU A 108 21.86 1.52 14.95
N THR A 109 20.87 2.22 14.42
CA THR A 109 20.73 3.67 14.57
C THR A 109 19.81 4.01 15.74
N ALA A 110 20.33 4.74 16.73
CA ALA A 110 19.56 5.13 17.92
C ALA A 110 18.77 6.42 17.69
N ILE A 111 17.47 6.38 17.93
CA ILE A 111 16.59 7.56 17.97
C ILE A 111 16.69 8.20 19.35
N ILE A 112 17.19 9.44 19.41
CA ILE A 112 17.38 10.16 20.66
C ILE A 112 16.08 10.89 21.04
N LYS A 113 15.40 10.47 22.13
CA LYS A 113 14.34 11.28 22.76
C LYS A 113 14.98 12.48 23.47
N ASN A 114 14.41 13.67 23.30
CA ASN A 114 14.93 14.95 23.82
C ASN A 114 16.39 15.26 23.39
N PRO A 115 16.69 15.32 22.08
CA PRO A 115 18.02 15.71 21.63
C PRO A 115 18.36 17.14 22.08
N ALA A 116 19.64 17.42 22.28
CA ALA A 116 20.10 18.76 22.65
C ALA A 116 19.79 19.76 21.53
N PHE A 117 18.84 20.66 21.76
CA PHE A 117 18.41 21.68 20.81
C PHE A 117 19.39 22.87 20.80
N SER A 118 19.83 23.30 19.62
CA SER A 118 20.55 24.57 19.45
C SER A 118 19.60 25.63 18.88
N SER A 119 19.47 26.77 19.56
CA SER A 119 18.59 27.87 19.13
C SER A 119 19.11 28.67 17.95
N SER A 120 20.20 28.25 17.29
CA SER A 120 20.84 28.94 16.17
C SER A 120 20.17 28.70 14.81
N PHE A 121 19.01 28.02 14.78
CA PHE A 121 18.44 27.41 13.58
C PHE A 121 17.09 28.00 13.14
N ILE A 122 16.71 29.18 13.64
CA ILE A 122 15.47 29.86 13.22
C ILE A 122 15.56 30.19 11.73
N VAL A 123 14.79 29.44 10.92
CA VAL A 123 14.45 29.75 9.53
C VAL A 123 13.72 31.11 9.51
N GLU A 124 13.70 31.83 8.39
CA GLU A 124 12.81 33.00 8.18
C GLU A 124 11.39 32.75 8.76
N GLU A 125 10.65 33.80 9.12
CA GLU A 125 9.30 33.69 9.70
C GLU A 125 8.42 32.71 8.89
N HIS A 126 8.19 31.51 9.45
CA HIS A 126 7.47 30.42 8.81
C HIS A 126 6.44 29.84 9.79
N TRP A 127 5.22 29.58 9.30
CA TRP A 127 4.09 29.16 10.14
C TRP A 127 4.35 27.86 10.92
N ALA A 128 5.18 26.97 10.37
CA ALA A 128 5.50 25.67 10.97
C ALA A 128 6.65 25.71 12.00
N ASN A 129 7.29 26.86 12.25
CA ASN A 129 8.50 26.92 13.10
C ASN A 129 8.28 26.33 14.50
N GLU A 130 7.19 26.69 15.17
CA GLU A 130 6.87 26.15 16.51
C GLU A 130 6.62 24.63 16.47
N LEU A 131 5.95 24.13 15.43
CA LEU A 131 5.70 22.69 15.23
C LEU A 131 7.01 21.93 14.99
N ILE A 132 7.95 22.51 14.25
CA ILE A 132 9.25 21.91 13.95
C ILE A 132 10.10 21.84 15.23
N GLU A 133 10.13 22.92 16.03
CA GLU A 133 10.81 22.92 17.33
C GLU A 133 10.24 21.82 18.25
N GLY A 134 8.91 21.70 18.31
CA GLY A 134 8.24 20.62 19.03
C GLY A 134 8.61 19.23 18.50
N ALA A 135 8.58 19.04 17.17
CA ALA A 135 8.92 17.78 16.51
C ALA A 135 10.37 17.34 16.79
N ILE A 136 11.32 18.27 16.86
CA ILE A 136 12.71 17.97 17.24
C ILE A 136 12.79 17.60 18.72
N HIS A 137 12.06 18.32 19.58
CA HIS A 137 12.06 18.05 21.02
C HIS A 137 11.60 16.62 21.31
N VAL A 138 10.52 16.17 20.67
CA VAL A 138 10.02 14.80 20.82
C VAL A 138 10.83 13.78 20.00
N GLY A 139 11.69 14.25 19.09
CA GLY A 139 12.64 13.49 18.28
C GLY A 139 12.11 12.94 16.95
N ILE A 140 10.91 13.37 16.51
CA ILE A 140 10.37 13.07 15.17
C ILE A 140 11.36 13.56 14.10
N LEU A 141 11.99 14.70 14.35
CA LEU A 141 13.06 15.26 13.52
C LEU A 141 14.40 15.17 14.24
N GLU A 142 15.44 14.71 13.54
CA GLU A 142 16.81 14.65 14.08
C GLU A 142 17.42 16.04 14.21
N GLN A 143 17.38 16.84 13.13
CA GLN A 143 17.85 18.23 13.06
C GLN A 143 17.09 18.95 11.93
N ILE A 144 17.08 20.29 11.95
CA ILE A 144 16.76 21.08 10.75
C ILE A 144 18.07 21.22 9.98
N PRO A 145 18.32 20.52 8.86
CA PRO A 145 19.40 20.92 7.98
C PRO A 145 19.28 22.41 7.69
N SER A 146 20.38 23.15 7.74
CA SER A 146 20.41 24.61 7.54
C SER A 146 19.78 25.10 6.22
N ASN A 147 19.39 24.17 5.34
CA ASN A 147 18.75 24.37 4.04
C ASN A 147 17.40 23.62 3.91
N VAL A 148 16.70 23.25 5.00
CA VAL A 148 15.38 22.60 4.88
C VAL A 148 14.44 23.49 4.10
N GLN A 149 14.02 23.00 2.93
CA GLN A 149 13.10 23.70 2.07
C GLN A 149 11.67 23.29 2.45
N LEU A 150 11.16 23.88 3.54
CA LEU A 150 9.89 23.51 4.19
C LEU A 150 8.67 23.52 3.25
N ASN A 151 8.72 24.34 2.20
CA ASN A 151 7.67 24.48 1.20
C ASN A 151 7.85 23.57 -0.01
N GLN A 152 8.89 22.73 -0.05
CA GLN A 152 9.07 21.79 -1.14
C GLN A 152 8.21 20.55 -0.97
N PRO A 153 7.81 19.92 -2.09
CA PRO A 153 7.24 18.59 -2.11
C PRO A 153 8.05 17.60 -1.28
N VAL A 154 7.35 16.67 -0.62
CA VAL A 154 7.96 15.54 0.08
C VAL A 154 7.79 14.25 -0.71
N ASP A 155 8.87 13.47 -0.76
CA ASP A 155 8.90 12.17 -1.43
C ASP A 155 8.59 11.01 -0.47
N LEU A 156 8.45 9.82 -1.04
CA LEU A 156 8.18 8.57 -0.32
C LEU A 156 9.23 8.27 0.75
N ILE A 157 10.51 8.36 0.40
CA ILE A 157 11.63 8.00 1.29
C ILE A 157 11.61 8.90 2.53
N SER A 158 11.53 10.21 2.35
CA SER A 158 11.47 11.18 3.44
C SER A 158 10.22 10.96 4.28
N THR A 159 9.07 10.75 3.62
CA THR A 159 7.80 10.51 4.31
C THR A 159 7.86 9.30 5.21
N PHE A 160 8.33 8.16 4.70
CA PHE A 160 8.39 6.93 5.45
C PHE A 160 9.47 6.98 6.54
N THR A 161 10.61 7.62 6.26
CA THR A 161 11.65 7.82 7.29
C THR A 161 11.13 8.62 8.49
N MET A 162 10.38 9.70 8.23
CA MET A 162 9.81 10.52 9.31
C MET A 162 8.67 9.80 10.03
N LEU A 163 7.84 9.06 9.30
CA LEU A 163 6.74 8.28 9.87
C LEU A 163 7.27 7.12 10.74
N ASP A 164 8.29 6.39 10.30
CA ASP A 164 8.94 5.31 11.06
C ASP A 164 9.36 5.80 12.46
N ARG A 165 9.95 6.99 12.54
CA ARG A 165 10.33 7.61 13.82
C ARG A 165 9.12 7.84 14.73
N VAL A 166 8.02 8.37 14.20
CA VAL A 166 6.77 8.54 14.96
C VAL A 166 6.29 7.19 15.49
N LEU A 167 6.28 6.14 14.66
CA LEU A 167 5.80 4.83 15.06
C LEU A 167 6.67 4.20 16.14
N LEU A 168 8.00 4.23 15.97
CA LEU A 168 8.96 3.72 16.95
C LEU A 168 8.88 4.46 18.29
N MET A 169 8.56 5.75 18.29
CA MET A 169 8.37 6.52 19.53
C MET A 169 7.18 6.10 20.36
N ASN A 170 6.19 5.51 19.70
CA ASN A 170 4.92 5.06 20.26
C ASN A 170 4.84 3.52 20.28
N ASP A 171 6.00 2.85 20.31
CA ASP A 171 6.14 1.39 20.40
C ASP A 171 5.34 0.61 19.33
N ASN A 172 5.16 1.21 18.15
CA ASN A 172 4.45 0.61 17.03
C ASN A 172 5.43 0.01 16.01
N SER A 173 5.98 -1.16 16.33
CA SER A 173 6.94 -1.87 15.49
C SER A 173 6.34 -3.00 14.64
N ASN A 174 5.10 -3.43 14.93
CA ASN A 174 4.46 -4.59 14.28
C ASN A 174 4.47 -4.51 12.75
N MET A 175 4.76 -5.62 12.08
CA MET A 175 4.77 -5.74 10.61
C MET A 175 3.57 -6.60 10.15
N ASN A 176 3.00 -6.28 8.97
CA ASN A 176 1.91 -7.03 8.35
C ASN A 176 2.39 -7.84 7.13
N LEU A 177 3.31 -7.29 6.33
CA LEU A 177 3.94 -7.93 5.18
C LEU A 177 5.36 -8.39 5.55
N SER A 178 5.77 -9.53 5.00
CA SER A 178 7.17 -9.97 5.09
C SER A 178 8.09 -9.08 4.26
N ARG A 179 9.38 -9.05 4.62
CA ARG A 179 10.41 -8.29 3.89
C ARG A 179 10.54 -8.73 2.44
N ASN A 180 10.39 -10.02 2.16
CA ASN A 180 10.39 -10.57 0.81
C ASN A 180 9.27 -9.99 -0.07
N ILE A 181 8.11 -9.67 0.51
CA ILE A 181 7.04 -8.98 -0.22
C ILE A 181 7.41 -7.51 -0.43
N VAL A 182 7.87 -6.82 0.63
CA VAL A 182 8.27 -5.41 0.57
C VAL A 182 9.36 -5.16 -0.48
N ASP A 183 10.33 -6.07 -0.59
CA ASP A 183 11.45 -6.00 -1.53
C ASP A 183 11.05 -6.03 -3.01
N LYS A 184 9.84 -6.51 -3.32
CA LYS A 184 9.26 -6.46 -4.68
C LYS A 184 8.90 -5.02 -5.10
N TYR A 185 8.67 -4.14 -4.12
CA TYR A 185 8.22 -2.77 -4.32
C TYR A 185 9.29 -1.74 -3.95
N ILE A 186 10.12 -2.03 -2.94
CA ILE A 186 11.12 -1.10 -2.39
C ILE A 186 12.53 -1.67 -2.61
N PRO A 187 13.36 -1.06 -3.48
CA PRO A 187 14.72 -1.55 -3.73
C PRO A 187 15.64 -1.34 -2.52
N LYS A 188 16.56 -2.28 -2.28
CA LYS A 188 17.46 -2.27 -1.11
C LYS A 188 18.52 -1.16 -1.16
N GLU A 189 18.78 -0.62 -2.34
CA GLU A 189 19.83 0.37 -2.58
C GLU A 189 19.41 1.81 -2.24
N ILE A 190 18.17 2.03 -1.77
CA ILE A 190 17.70 3.36 -1.39
C ILE A 190 18.28 3.82 -0.05
N GLU A 191 18.36 5.14 0.11
CA GLU A 191 18.66 5.73 1.41
C GLU A 191 17.57 5.36 2.44
N ASN A 192 17.98 5.12 3.68
CA ASN A 192 17.09 4.76 4.79
C ASN A 192 16.17 3.55 4.50
N TYR A 193 16.63 2.59 3.69
CA TYR A 193 15.86 1.41 3.29
C TYR A 193 15.10 0.76 4.46
N TYR A 194 15.74 0.53 5.61
CA TYR A 194 15.07 -0.16 6.72
C TYR A 194 13.92 0.60 7.34
N SER A 195 14.01 1.94 7.43
CA SER A 195 12.88 2.77 7.87
C SER A 195 11.75 2.77 6.85
N VAL A 196 12.10 2.86 5.56
CA VAL A 196 11.12 2.76 4.47
C VAL A 196 10.42 1.39 4.52
N ALA A 197 11.20 0.32 4.62
CA ALA A 197 10.69 -1.04 4.66
C ALA A 197 9.84 -1.28 5.91
N SER A 198 10.21 -0.71 7.07
CA SER A 198 9.44 -0.81 8.33
C SER A 198 8.02 -0.25 8.17
N VAL A 199 7.89 0.91 7.55
CA VAL A 199 6.58 1.51 7.25
C VAL A 199 5.85 0.74 6.16
N ALA A 200 6.54 0.41 5.06
CA ALA A 200 5.98 -0.34 3.94
C ALA A 200 5.39 -1.69 4.39
N SER A 201 6.06 -2.38 5.32
CA SER A 201 5.60 -3.65 5.87
C SER A 201 4.28 -3.56 6.63
N LYS A 202 3.84 -2.36 7.04
CA LYS A 202 2.57 -2.15 7.75
C LYS A 202 1.40 -1.90 6.79
N LEU A 203 1.68 -1.69 5.51
CA LEU A 203 0.69 -1.40 4.48
C LEU A 203 0.19 -2.68 3.82
N THR A 204 -0.92 -2.56 3.11
CA THR A 204 -1.39 -3.56 2.15
C THR A 204 -0.61 -3.45 0.83
N GLU A 205 -0.47 -4.54 0.08
CA GLU A 205 0.19 -4.52 -1.23
C GLU A 205 -0.42 -3.50 -2.21
N PRO A 206 -1.76 -3.33 -2.31
CA PRO A 206 -2.35 -2.29 -3.16
C PRO A 206 -1.93 -0.87 -2.78
N THR A 207 -1.91 -0.55 -1.48
CA THR A 207 -1.47 0.77 -1.01
C THR A 207 0.02 0.96 -1.25
N LEU A 208 0.85 -0.06 -0.99
CA LEU A 208 2.27 -0.01 -1.27
C LEU A 208 2.55 0.22 -2.76
N LEU A 209 1.87 -0.51 -3.65
CA LEU A 209 1.96 -0.29 -5.10
C LEU A 209 1.53 1.12 -5.49
N ALA A 210 0.43 1.63 -4.92
CA ALA A 210 -0.01 2.99 -5.20
C ALA A 210 1.05 4.04 -4.83
N THR A 211 1.78 3.84 -3.72
CA THR A 211 2.84 4.77 -3.31
C THR A 211 4.04 4.78 -4.27
N THR A 212 4.37 3.66 -4.91
CA THR A 212 5.51 3.57 -5.84
C THR A 212 5.18 4.05 -7.24
N GLN A 213 3.89 4.08 -7.61
CA GLN A 213 3.40 4.54 -8.91
C GLN A 213 3.21 6.07 -9.01
N LEU A 214 3.36 6.80 -7.90
CA LEU A 214 3.23 8.27 -7.88
C LEU A 214 4.32 8.94 -8.74
N GLU A 215 3.97 10.04 -9.39
CA GLU A 215 4.92 10.83 -10.18
C GLU A 215 6.05 11.34 -9.27
N ASN A 216 7.30 11.00 -9.62
CA ASN A 216 8.49 11.27 -8.81
C ASN A 216 8.36 10.81 -7.34
N GLN A 217 7.47 9.85 -7.07
CA GLN A 217 7.17 9.34 -5.73
C GLN A 217 6.79 10.43 -4.73
N LEU A 218 6.17 11.51 -5.20
CA LEU A 218 5.71 12.62 -4.35
C LEU A 218 4.39 12.27 -3.67
N ILE A 219 4.32 12.46 -2.36
CA ILE A 219 3.17 12.00 -1.56
C ILE A 219 2.05 13.04 -1.59
N THR A 220 0.86 12.61 -2.01
CA THR A 220 -0.36 13.41 -1.95
C THR A 220 -1.06 13.26 -0.61
N ARG A 221 -1.98 14.19 -0.31
CA ARG A 221 -2.76 14.18 0.93
C ARG A 221 -3.60 12.92 1.10
N GLU A 222 -4.21 12.43 0.02
CA GLU A 222 -5.03 11.22 0.06
C GLU A 222 -4.22 9.95 0.25
N VAL A 223 -3.05 9.85 -0.37
CA VAL A 223 -2.18 8.68 -0.19
C VAL A 223 -1.62 8.66 1.23
N LEU A 224 -1.21 9.81 1.78
CA LEU A 224 -0.83 9.87 3.19
C LEU A 224 -1.99 9.48 4.12
N ALA A 225 -3.22 9.90 3.81
CA ALA A 225 -4.39 9.52 4.59
C ALA A 225 -4.57 8.00 4.60
N GLN A 226 -4.42 7.34 3.45
CA GLN A 226 -4.50 5.88 3.34
C GLN A 226 -3.39 5.18 4.13
N ILE A 227 -2.15 5.65 4.01
CA ILE A 227 -1.01 5.13 4.78
C ILE A 227 -1.30 5.18 6.29
N VAL A 228 -1.74 6.34 6.78
CA VAL A 228 -2.03 6.52 8.21
C VAL A 228 -3.23 5.68 8.65
N TYR A 229 -4.27 5.57 7.82
CA TYR A 229 -5.44 4.74 8.08
C TYR A 229 -5.06 3.28 8.31
N GLU A 230 -4.20 2.71 7.45
CA GLU A 230 -3.75 1.32 7.57
C GLU A 230 -2.82 1.09 8.78
N ILE A 231 -1.81 1.95 8.95
CA ILE A 231 -0.83 1.82 10.03
C ILE A 231 -1.49 1.93 11.41
N THR A 232 -2.49 2.80 11.54
CA THR A 232 -3.26 2.96 12.78
C THR A 232 -4.41 1.96 12.90
N LYS A 233 -4.65 1.15 11.87
CA LYS A 233 -5.79 0.22 11.75
C LYS A 233 -7.13 0.91 12.06
N ALA A 234 -7.24 2.19 11.69
CA ALA A 234 -8.38 3.06 11.97
C ALA A 234 -8.79 3.16 13.47
N ASN A 235 -7.87 2.93 14.41
CA ASN A 235 -8.19 2.78 15.83
C ASN A 235 -7.98 4.03 16.69
N LEU A 236 -7.56 5.17 16.10
CA LEU A 236 -7.45 6.42 16.86
C LEU A 236 -8.82 6.99 17.21
N LEU A 237 -8.86 7.78 18.28
CA LEU A 237 -10.07 8.44 18.75
C LEU A 237 -10.58 9.44 17.70
N GLN A 238 -11.84 9.28 17.31
CA GLN A 238 -12.49 10.13 16.30
C GLN A 238 -13.51 11.06 16.95
N SER A 239 -13.56 12.30 16.48
CA SER A 239 -14.61 13.25 16.81
C SER A 239 -15.99 12.74 16.36
N SER A 240 -17.02 13.15 17.10
CA SER A 240 -18.42 12.98 16.67
C SER A 240 -18.81 13.94 15.55
N GLU A 241 -18.03 15.01 15.35
CA GLU A 241 -18.22 15.91 14.22
C GLU A 241 -17.83 15.21 12.91
N ASN A 242 -18.64 15.45 11.87
CA ASN A 242 -18.41 14.91 10.54
C ASN A 242 -18.44 16.05 9.52
N PRO A 243 -17.35 16.81 9.38
CA PRO A 243 -17.27 17.89 8.41
C PRO A 243 -17.43 17.32 6.99
N ALA A 244 -18.27 17.96 6.18
CA ALA A 244 -18.48 17.57 4.79
C ALA A 244 -17.60 18.43 3.86
N PHE A 245 -16.89 17.77 2.95
CA PHE A 245 -16.06 18.39 1.93
C PHE A 245 -16.52 17.90 0.56
N SER A 246 -16.72 18.82 -0.39
CA SER A 246 -17.29 18.47 -1.70
C SER A 246 -16.29 17.81 -2.66
N ASP A 247 -14.99 18.00 -2.41
CA ASP A 247 -13.92 17.54 -3.29
C ASP A 247 -13.39 16.14 -2.97
N ILE A 248 -14.01 15.43 -2.02
CA ILE A 248 -13.58 14.08 -1.62
C ILE A 248 -14.57 12.98 -2.03
N GLU A 249 -15.77 13.32 -2.52
CA GLU A 249 -16.84 12.34 -2.77
C GLU A 249 -16.47 11.24 -3.77
N ASN A 250 -15.55 11.52 -4.69
CA ASN A 250 -15.18 10.61 -5.78
C ASN A 250 -13.78 9.98 -5.63
N THR A 251 -13.05 10.25 -4.55
CA THR A 251 -11.72 9.61 -4.35
C THR A 251 -11.88 8.17 -3.87
N ALA A 252 -10.99 7.29 -4.34
CA ALA A 252 -10.87 5.92 -3.82
C ALA A 252 -10.49 5.89 -2.33
N TYR A 253 -9.88 6.97 -1.81
CA TYR A 253 -9.41 7.07 -0.43
C TYR A 253 -10.38 7.81 0.50
N TYR A 254 -11.66 7.95 0.12
CA TYR A 254 -12.68 8.69 0.89
C TYR A 254 -12.70 8.31 2.37
N THR A 255 -12.72 7.01 2.67
CA THR A 255 -12.79 6.50 4.05
C THR A 255 -11.56 6.91 4.87
N ALA A 256 -10.37 6.79 4.29
CA ALA A 256 -9.12 7.14 4.96
C ALA A 256 -8.99 8.64 5.19
N ILE A 257 -9.40 9.45 4.21
CA ILE A 257 -9.46 10.91 4.34
C ILE A 257 -10.43 11.31 5.46
N GLN A 258 -11.64 10.75 5.47
CA GLN A 258 -12.63 11.04 6.50
C GLN A 258 -12.16 10.63 7.90
N TYR A 259 -11.52 9.47 8.01
CA TYR A 259 -10.87 9.06 9.25
C TYR A 259 -9.85 10.11 9.72
N CYS A 260 -8.93 10.52 8.84
CA CYS A 260 -7.89 11.49 9.20
C CYS A 260 -8.47 12.86 9.57
N ILE A 261 -9.58 13.29 8.93
CA ILE A 261 -10.30 14.52 9.31
C ILE A 261 -10.89 14.39 10.71
N ARG A 262 -11.57 13.27 11.00
CA ARG A 262 -12.28 13.07 12.27
C ARG A 262 -11.33 12.85 13.46
N VAL A 263 -10.16 12.28 13.21
CA VAL A 263 -9.07 12.23 14.20
C VAL A 263 -8.44 13.62 14.39
N GLY A 264 -8.52 14.51 13.40
CA GLY A 264 -7.92 15.85 13.42
C GLY A 264 -6.52 15.92 12.81
N LEU A 265 -6.11 14.88 12.06
CA LEU A 265 -4.81 14.82 11.38
C LEU A 265 -4.81 15.71 10.12
N LEU A 266 -5.87 15.62 9.31
CA LEU A 266 -6.06 16.42 8.11
C LEU A 266 -7.09 17.52 8.33
N ASN A 267 -6.70 18.76 7.99
CA ASN A 267 -7.58 19.92 8.00
C ASN A 267 -7.85 20.40 6.58
N GLY A 268 -9.05 20.93 6.34
CA GLY A 268 -9.39 21.61 5.10
C GLY A 268 -8.71 22.97 4.96
N THR A 269 -8.70 23.51 3.75
CA THR A 269 -8.27 24.87 3.44
C THR A 269 -9.29 25.89 3.92
N ASP A 270 -8.92 27.17 3.89
CA ASP A 270 -9.83 28.29 4.19
C ASP A 270 -11.03 28.36 3.20
N GLU A 271 -10.92 27.73 2.04
CA GLU A 271 -11.97 27.61 1.04
C GLU A 271 -12.91 26.41 1.31
N GLY A 272 -12.67 25.63 2.37
CA GLY A 272 -13.47 24.48 2.72
C GLY A 272 -13.24 23.27 1.80
N LEU A 273 -12.00 23.09 1.32
CA LEU A 273 -11.59 21.97 0.47
C LEU A 273 -10.51 21.12 1.14
N ILE A 274 -10.41 19.83 0.81
CA ILE A 274 -9.33 18.95 1.28
C ILE A 274 -8.15 18.90 0.33
N LEU A 275 -8.40 19.04 -0.97
CA LEU A 275 -7.45 18.87 -2.07
C LEU A 275 -6.74 17.50 -2.03
N PRO A 276 -7.45 16.37 -2.25
CA PRO A 276 -6.90 15.01 -2.11
C PRO A 276 -5.60 14.77 -2.87
N GLU A 277 -5.54 15.19 -4.13
CA GLU A 277 -4.40 14.99 -5.04
C GLU A 277 -3.27 16.01 -4.82
N LYS A 278 -3.43 17.00 -3.92
CA LYS A 278 -2.37 17.96 -3.66
C LYS A 278 -1.17 17.24 -3.03
N VAL A 279 -0.02 17.42 -3.67
CA VAL A 279 1.28 17.01 -3.13
C VAL A 279 1.58 17.77 -1.85
N LEU A 280 1.95 17.03 -0.81
CA LEU A 280 2.31 17.59 0.48
C LEU A 280 3.66 18.29 0.41
N THR A 281 3.75 19.43 1.10
CA THR A 281 5.04 20.02 1.46
C THR A 281 5.63 19.34 2.69
N GLN A 282 6.95 19.46 2.89
CA GLN A 282 7.61 18.96 4.10
C GLN A 282 6.97 19.54 5.39
N ALA A 283 6.64 20.83 5.41
CA ALA A 283 6.00 21.46 6.58
C ALA A 283 4.60 20.89 6.87
N GLU A 284 3.82 20.62 5.82
CA GLU A 284 2.49 20.01 5.98
C GLU A 284 2.60 18.58 6.51
N LEU A 285 3.53 17.79 6.00
CA LEU A 285 3.80 16.46 6.54
C LEU A 285 4.19 16.52 8.02
N ILE A 286 5.15 17.39 8.38
CA ILE A 286 5.59 17.55 9.78
C ILE A 286 4.40 17.88 10.69
N ALA A 287 3.54 18.82 10.28
CA ALA A 287 2.36 19.19 11.04
C ALA A 287 1.41 17.99 11.26
N ILE A 288 1.20 17.16 10.23
CA ILE A 288 0.37 15.95 10.33
C ILE A 288 1.03 14.93 11.27
N LEU A 289 2.33 14.70 11.15
CA LEU A 289 3.07 13.74 11.98
C LEU A 289 3.14 14.13 13.45
N VAL A 290 3.25 15.43 13.76
CA VAL A 290 3.16 15.92 15.15
C VAL A 290 1.79 15.60 15.75
N ARG A 291 0.69 15.88 15.03
CA ARG A 291 -0.66 15.53 15.49
C ARG A 291 -0.83 14.02 15.63
N LEU A 292 -0.33 13.24 14.67
CA LEU A 292 -0.37 11.78 14.76
C LEU A 292 0.35 11.27 16.01
N ASN A 293 1.53 11.80 16.30
CA ASN A 293 2.26 11.47 17.51
C ASN A 293 1.47 11.83 18.77
N GLU A 294 0.83 13.00 18.82
CA GLU A 294 -0.03 13.39 19.94
C GLU A 294 -1.21 12.42 20.14
N GLU A 295 -1.87 12.01 19.06
CA GLU A 295 -2.99 11.05 19.13
C GLU A 295 -2.56 9.64 19.55
N LEU A 296 -1.37 9.19 19.13
CA LEU A 296 -0.80 7.90 19.53
C LEU A 296 -0.40 7.87 21.03
N ASN A 297 -0.18 9.03 21.65
CA ASN A 297 0.19 9.15 23.06
C ASN A 297 -1.01 9.32 24.02
N LYS A 298 -2.25 9.27 23.53
CA LYS A 298 -3.47 9.38 24.36
C LYS A 298 -3.92 8.04 24.93
#